data_AF-A0A349E012-F1
#
_entry.id   AF-A0A349E012-F1
#
_cell.length_a   1.000
_cell.length_b   1.000
_cell.length_c   1.000
_cell.angle_alpha   90.00
_cell.angle_beta   90.00
_cell.angle_gamma   90.00
#
_symmetry.space_group_name_H-M   'P 1'
#
loop_
_entity.id
_entity.type
_entity.pdbx_description
1 polymer ?
#
loop_
_entity_poly.entity_id
_entity_poly.type
_entity_poly.pdbx_seq_one_letter_code
_entity_poly.pdbx_strand_id
1 'polypeptide(L)'
;MWVSNITYLRITDSFGNLSLIIDTYSRKVVGDHLHQDLGTEDCMSALKMTLQSQIKNVELSHYPDQRIQCCSNDYVNMLIKHEVKISMTENGDPRENAVAEDADIMVVFESFRTIIYV
;
A
#
# COMPACT_ATOMS: atom_id res chain seq x y z
N MET A 1 -4.33 -10.16 4.53
CA MET A 1 -4.96 -8.81 4.48
C MET A 1 -3.87 -7.86 4.01
N TRP A 2 -4.20 -6.92 3.15
CA TRP A 2 -3.22 -6.00 2.59
C TRP A 2 -3.39 -4.61 3.14
N VAL A 3 -2.28 -3.96 3.47
CA VAL A 3 -2.22 -2.55 3.88
C VAL A 3 -1.34 -1.81 2.87
N SER A 4 -1.81 -0.68 2.33
CA SER A 4 -0.96 0.21 1.55
C SER A 4 -0.54 1.46 2.33
N ASN A 5 0.65 1.97 2.01
CA ASN A 5 1.18 3.21 2.56
C ASN A 5 2.06 3.91 1.51
N ILE A 6 2.06 5.24 1.51
CA ILE A 6 3.00 6.04 0.73
C ILE A 6 3.95 6.75 1.69
N THR A 7 5.24 6.46 1.54
CA THR A 7 6.30 7.08 2.34
C THR A 7 7.25 7.89 1.49
N TYR A 8 7.82 8.93 2.09
CA TYR A 8 8.79 9.80 1.45
C TYR A 8 10.20 9.25 1.66
N LEU A 9 10.96 9.16 0.57
CA LEU A 9 12.32 8.69 0.54
C LEU A 9 13.28 9.80 0.11
N ARG A 10 14.37 9.94 0.86
CA ARG A 10 15.52 10.71 0.43
C ARG A 10 16.46 9.79 -0.33
N ILE A 11 16.70 10.11 -1.59
CA ILE A 11 17.73 9.50 -2.42
C ILE A 11 18.91 10.48 -2.42
N THR A 12 20.16 10.02 -2.53
CA THR A 12 21.39 10.81 -2.30
C THR A 12 21.27 12.30 -2.64
N ASP A 13 20.92 12.63 -3.88
CA ASP A 13 20.81 14.00 -4.39
C ASP A 13 19.37 14.42 -4.77
N SER A 14 18.35 13.63 -4.40
CA SER A 14 16.96 13.88 -4.79
C SER A 14 15.95 13.33 -3.79
N PHE A 15 14.67 13.47 -4.11
CA PHE A 15 13.59 12.95 -3.30
C PHE A 15 12.64 12.13 -4.17
N GLY A 16 12.13 11.06 -3.59
CA GLY A 16 11.13 10.20 -4.21
C GLY A 16 10.07 9.81 -3.21
N ASN A 17 8.98 9.28 -3.72
CA ASN A 17 7.91 8.68 -2.95
C ASN A 17 7.91 7.18 -3.25
N LEU A 18 7.64 6.38 -2.23
CA LEU A 18 7.57 4.94 -2.34
C LEU A 18 6.17 4.50 -1.92
N SER A 19 5.41 3.95 -2.87
CA SER A 19 4.14 3.30 -2.62
C SER A 19 4.41 1.83 -2.28
N LEU A 20 3.93 1.37 -1.13
CA LEU A 20 4.14 0.02 -0.63
C LEU A 20 2.82 -0.65 -0.31
N ILE A 21 2.77 -1.97 -0.53
CA ILE A 21 1.67 -2.83 -0.12
C ILE A 21 2.26 -4.02 0.64
N ILE A 22 1.79 -4.20 1.88
CA ILE A 22 2.24 -5.26 2.78
C ILE A 22 1.11 -6.24 3.01
N ASP A 23 1.41 -7.54 2.92
CA ASP A 23 0.55 -8.56 3.49
C ASP A 23 0.80 -8.69 4.99
N THR A 24 -0.20 -8.32 5.78
CA THR A 24 -0.09 -8.27 7.23
C THR A 24 0.06 -9.64 7.87
N TYR A 25 -0.38 -10.70 7.19
CA TYR A 25 -0.23 -12.06 7.69
C TYR A 25 1.21 -12.57 7.55
N SER A 26 1.77 -12.47 6.34
CA SER A 26 3.16 -12.91 6.09
C SER A 26 4.21 -11.87 6.50
N ARG A 27 3.80 -10.63 6.81
CA ARG A 27 4.66 -9.47 7.07
C ARG A 27 5.64 -9.21 5.93
N LYS A 28 5.21 -9.45 4.69
CA LYS A 28 6.02 -9.25 3.47
C LYS A 28 5.49 -8.10 2.63
N VAL A 29 6.40 -7.36 2.02
CA VAL A 29 6.07 -6.45 0.91
C VAL A 29 5.69 -7.30 -0.29
N VAL A 30 4.47 -7.10 -0.77
CA VAL A 30 3.88 -7.83 -1.91
C VAL A 30 3.73 -6.95 -3.15
N GLY A 31 3.87 -5.64 -2.98
CA GLY A 31 3.97 -4.68 -4.07
C GLY A 31 4.70 -3.43 -3.62
N ASP A 32 5.55 -2.91 -4.49
CA ASP A 32 6.28 -1.67 -4.28
C ASP A 32 6.42 -0.88 -5.58
N HIS A 33 6.50 0.45 -5.46
CA HIS A 33 6.77 1.32 -6.60
C HIS A 33 7.42 2.62 -6.15
N LEU A 34 8.62 2.89 -6.65
CA LEU A 34 9.34 4.15 -6.43
C LEU A 34 9.01 5.13 -7.56
N HIS A 35 8.62 6.35 -7.18
CA HIS A 35 8.19 7.40 -8.11
C HIS A 35 8.64 8.78 -7.62
N GLN A 36 8.67 9.76 -8.52
CA GLN A 36 9.05 11.14 -8.18
C GLN A 36 7.83 12.04 -7.95
N ASP A 37 6.71 11.73 -8.58
CA ASP A 37 5.49 12.53 -8.57
C ASP A 37 4.40 11.84 -7.75
N LEU A 38 3.59 12.59 -7.01
CA LEU A 38 2.50 12.03 -6.20
C LEU A 38 1.25 11.71 -7.05
N GLY A 39 1.43 10.96 -8.12
CA GLY A 39 0.37 10.55 -9.04
C GLY A 39 -0.44 9.36 -8.52
N THR A 40 -1.69 9.29 -8.96
CA THR A 40 -2.54 8.12 -8.75
C THR A 40 -1.99 6.88 -9.45
N GLU A 41 -1.35 7.07 -10.60
CA GLU A 41 -0.77 5.98 -11.39
C GLU A 41 0.32 5.22 -10.64
N ASP A 42 1.03 5.90 -9.75
CA ASP A 42 2.12 5.31 -8.98
C ASP A 42 1.62 4.32 -7.92
N CYS A 43 0.52 4.65 -7.24
CA CYS A 43 -0.18 3.71 -6.35
C CYS A 43 -0.78 2.53 -7.11
N MET A 44 -1.29 2.79 -8.31
CA MET A 44 -1.81 1.73 -9.18
C MET A 44 -0.73 0.74 -9.58
N SER A 45 0.51 1.18 -9.79
CA SER A 45 1.64 0.30 -10.14
C SER A 45 1.95 -0.71 -9.04
N ALA A 46 2.05 -0.27 -7.78
CA ALA A 46 2.26 -1.17 -6.64
C ALA A 46 1.10 -2.16 -6.46
N LEU A 47 -0.14 -1.71 -6.67
CA LEU A 47 -1.32 -2.57 -6.59
C LEU A 47 -1.35 -3.61 -7.73
N LYS A 48 -1.02 -3.23 -8.96
CA LYS A 48 -0.91 -4.17 -10.09
C LYS A 48 0.11 -5.28 -9.81
N MET A 49 1.28 -4.92 -9.28
CA MET A 49 2.31 -5.88 -8.87
C MET A 49 1.76 -6.86 -7.82
N THR A 50 1.06 -6.34 -6.81
CA THR A 50 0.44 -7.16 -5.77
C THR A 50 -0.58 -8.15 -6.35
N LEU A 51 -1.48 -7.67 -7.20
CA LEU A 51 -2.53 -8.48 -7.84
C LEU A 51 -1.96 -9.55 -8.78
N GLN A 52 -0.82 -9.29 -9.44
CA GLN A 52 -0.12 -10.29 -10.25
C GLN A 52 0.48 -11.42 -9.42
N SER A 53 0.91 -11.12 -8.19
CA SER A 53 1.47 -12.09 -7.24
C SER A 53 0.42 -12.85 -6.43
N GLN A 54 -0.86 -12.50 -6.60
CA GLN A 54 -1.97 -13.03 -5.80
C GLN A 54 -2.28 -14.50 -6.14
N ILE A 55 -2.46 -15.30 -5.10
CA ILE A 55 -3.07 -16.63 -5.21
C ILE A 55 -4.59 -16.45 -5.34
N LYS A 56 -5.16 -16.88 -6.47
CA LYS A 56 -6.61 -16.88 -6.70
C LYS A 56 -7.30 -17.81 -5.68
N ASN A 57 -8.45 -17.40 -5.13
CA ASN A 57 -9.31 -18.12 -4.15
C ASN A 57 -9.14 -17.78 -2.65
N VAL A 58 -8.57 -16.63 -2.31
CA VAL A 58 -8.58 -16.11 -0.93
C VAL A 58 -9.43 -14.85 -0.88
N GLU A 59 -10.40 -14.79 0.03
CA GLU A 59 -11.06 -13.53 0.35
C GLU A 59 -10.02 -12.57 0.93
N LEU A 60 -9.77 -11.47 0.23
CA LEU A 60 -8.76 -10.48 0.62
C LEU A 60 -9.43 -9.16 0.94
N SER A 61 -9.08 -8.61 2.10
CA SER A 61 -9.36 -7.23 2.45
C SER A 61 -8.13 -6.37 2.22
N HIS A 62 -8.34 -5.21 1.60
CA HIS A 62 -7.34 -4.19 1.36
C HIS A 62 -7.69 -2.92 2.12
N TYR A 63 -6.73 -2.42 2.89
CA TYR A 63 -6.76 -1.18 3.65
C TYR A 63 -5.85 -0.17 2.95
N PRO A 64 -6.41 0.69 2.11
CA PRO A 64 -5.62 1.67 1.38
C PRO A 64 -5.13 2.79 2.30
N ASP A 65 -3.97 3.37 1.97
CA ASP A 65 -3.53 4.66 2.51
C ASP A 65 -4.66 5.71 2.33
N GLN A 66 -4.88 6.54 3.34
CA GLN A 66 -5.93 7.57 3.31
C GLN A 66 -5.61 8.76 2.39
N ARG A 67 -4.43 8.77 1.76
CA ARG A 67 -4.06 9.74 0.75
C ARG A 67 -4.91 9.59 -0.51
N ILE A 68 -5.22 10.73 -1.13
CA ILE A 68 -6.13 10.82 -2.28
C ILE A 68 -5.72 9.95 -3.48
N GLN A 69 -4.42 9.67 -3.65
CA GLN A 69 -3.88 8.81 -4.70
C GLN A 69 -4.38 7.35 -4.57
N CYS A 70 -4.51 6.85 -3.34
CA CYS A 70 -5.02 5.51 -3.03
C CYS A 70 -6.55 5.45 -2.93
N CYS A 71 -7.21 6.61 -2.97
CA CYS A 71 -8.67 6.74 -2.94
C CYS A 71 -9.29 7.06 -4.31
N SER A 72 -8.49 6.99 -5.37
CA SER A 72 -8.98 7.29 -6.72
C SER A 72 -10.00 6.25 -7.22
N ASN A 73 -10.88 6.69 -8.11
CA ASN A 73 -11.88 5.81 -8.71
C ASN A 73 -11.23 4.63 -9.46
N ASP A 74 -10.10 4.87 -10.13
CA ASP A 74 -9.38 3.83 -10.87
C ASP A 74 -8.79 2.77 -9.93
N TYR A 75 -8.28 3.20 -8.77
CA TYR A 75 -7.76 2.31 -7.72
C TYR A 75 -8.85 1.42 -7.14
N VAL A 76 -9.97 2.04 -6.76
CA VAL A 76 -11.16 1.34 -6.23
C VAL A 76 -11.71 0.36 -7.27
N ASN A 77 -11.87 0.79 -8.52
CA ASN A 77 -12.38 -0.05 -9.61
C ASN A 77 -11.48 -1.27 -9.86
N MET A 78 -10.16 -1.12 -9.74
CA MET A 78 -9.23 -2.22 -9.91
C MET A 78 -9.36 -3.26 -8.79
N LEU A 79 -9.54 -2.84 -7.54
CA LEU A 79 -9.79 -3.73 -6.41
C LEU A 79 -11.12 -4.49 -6.56
N ILE A 80 -12.20 -3.78 -6.92
CA ILE A 80 -13.52 -4.38 -7.16
C ILE A 80 -13.44 -5.43 -8.28
N LYS A 81 -12.75 -5.12 -9.38
CA LYS A 81 -12.56 -6.05 -10.52
C LYS A 81 -11.85 -7.35 -10.12
N HIS A 82 -11.00 -7.31 -9.10
CA HIS A 82 -10.28 -8.47 -8.59
C HIS A 82 -10.93 -9.08 -7.34
N GLU A 83 -12.18 -8.69 -7.05
CA GLU A 83 -12.96 -9.20 -5.92
C GLU A 83 -12.28 -8.97 -4.55
N VAL A 84 -11.46 -7.91 -4.45
CA VAL A 84 -10.80 -7.50 -3.21
C VAL A 84 -11.74 -6.59 -2.43
N LYS A 85 -12.07 -6.97 -1.19
CA LYS A 85 -12.87 -6.15 -0.29
C LYS A 85 -12.06 -4.92 0.11
N ILE A 86 -12.65 -3.75 -0.03
CA ILE A 86 -12.00 -2.49 0.35
C ILE A 86 -12.52 -2.10 1.73
N SER A 87 -11.61 -1.88 2.66
CA SER A 87 -11.93 -1.42 4.00
C SER A 87 -11.37 -0.01 4.16
N MET A 88 -12.14 0.98 3.70
CA MET A 88 -11.90 2.39 3.99
C MET A 88 -12.75 2.79 5.19
N THR A 89 -12.16 3.50 6.14
CA THR A 89 -12.88 4.05 7.30
C THR A 89 -13.84 5.13 6.83
N GLU A 90 -15.15 4.89 6.82
CA GLU A 90 -16.14 5.94 6.49
C GLU A 90 -16.24 7.02 7.58
N ASN A 91 -15.81 6.71 8.81
CA ASN A 91 -16.00 7.56 9.99
C ASN A 91 -14.71 8.12 10.63
N GLY A 92 -13.53 7.83 10.06
CA GLY A 92 -12.26 8.26 10.64
C GLY A 92 -11.99 7.72 12.06
N ASP A 93 -12.54 6.56 12.41
CA ASP A 93 -12.27 5.92 13.71
C ASP A 93 -10.82 5.39 13.73
N PRO A 94 -9.96 5.86 14.65
CA PRO A 94 -8.56 5.42 14.74
C PRO A 94 -8.40 3.91 14.95
N ARG A 95 -9.41 3.23 15.50
CA ARG A 95 -9.38 1.78 15.77
C ARG A 95 -9.45 0.95 14.49
N GLU A 96 -10.09 1.46 13.46
CA GLU A 96 -10.14 0.81 12.14
C GLU A 96 -8.82 1.02 11.39
N ASN A 97 -8.12 2.13 11.64
CA ASN A 97 -6.77 2.38 11.13
C ASN A 97 -5.67 1.69 11.95
N ALA A 98 -5.96 1.23 13.18
CA ALA A 98 -4.98 0.61 14.07
C ALA A 98 -4.27 -0.61 13.49
N VAL A 99 -4.88 -1.26 12.49
CA VAL A 99 -4.29 -2.37 11.74
C VAL A 99 -3.24 -1.89 10.74
N ALA A 100 -3.52 -0.77 10.05
CA ALA A 100 -2.56 -0.15 9.14
C ALA A 100 -1.43 0.56 9.93
N GLU A 101 -1.74 1.08 11.11
CA GLU A 101 -0.82 1.71 12.05
C GLU A 101 -0.19 0.71 13.05
N ASP A 102 -0.40 -0.59 12.87
CA ASP A 102 0.23 -1.62 13.70
C ASP A 102 1.76 -1.40 13.67
N ALA A 103 2.37 -1.25 14.86
CA ALA A 103 3.78 -0.95 15.01
C ALA A 103 4.67 -1.96 14.27
N ASP A 104 4.25 -3.24 14.22
CA ASP A 104 4.96 -4.28 13.48
C ASP A 104 4.94 -4.03 11.97
N ILE A 105 3.83 -3.55 11.42
CA ILE A 105 3.71 -3.18 10.00
C ILE A 105 4.59 -1.96 9.71
N MET A 106 4.60 -0.99 10.61
CA MET A 106 5.47 0.19 10.49
C MET A 106 6.96 -0.19 10.47
N VAL A 107 7.37 -1.16 11.27
CA VAL A 107 8.75 -1.69 11.26
C VAL A 107 9.11 -2.32 9.91
N VAL A 108 8.17 -3.02 9.26
CA VAL A 108 8.40 -3.58 7.92
C VAL A 108 8.56 -2.49 6.87
N PHE A 109 7.72 -1.44 6.92
CA PHE A 109 7.87 -0.27 6.03
C PHE A 109 9.24 0.39 6.19
N GLU A 110 9.66 0.64 7.43
CA GLU A 110 10.95 1.25 7.76
C GLU A 110 12.15 0.36 7.35
N SER A 111 12.06 -0.94 7.60
CA SER A 111 13.12 -1.89 7.23
C SER A 111 13.31 -1.97 5.71
N PHE A 112 12.22 -2.03 4.96
CA PHE A 112 12.27 -2.06 3.49
C PHE A 112 12.86 -0.78 2.91
N ARG A 113 12.50 0.38 3.49
CA ARG A 113 13.09 1.67 3.15
C ARG A 113 14.61 1.66 3.31
N THR A 114 15.13 1.15 4.42
CA THR A 114 16.58 1.14 4.69
C THR A 114 17.35 0.18 3.79
N ILE A 115 16.76 -0.95 3.40
CA ILE A 115 17.47 -1.99 2.64
C ILE A 115 17.70 -1.60 1.18
N ILE A 116 16.72 -0.97 0.53
CA ILE A 116 16.75 -0.81 -0.93
C ILE A 116 17.27 0.56 -1.38
N TYR A 117 17.16 1.58 -0.54
CA TYR A 117 17.31 2.97 -1.00
C TYR A 117 18.24 3.84 -0.12
N VAL A 118 19.19 3.22 0.58
CA VAL A 118 20.32 3.88 1.29
C VAL A 118 21.64 3.52 0.62
#